data_AF-A0A1J4SDR7-F1
#
_entry.id   AF-A0A1J4SDR7-F1
#
_cell.length_a   1.000
_cell.length_b   1.000
_cell.length_c   1.000
_cell.angle_alpha   90.00
_cell.angle_beta   90.00
_cell.angle_gamma   90.00
#
_symmetry.space_group_name_H-M   'P 1'
#
loop_
_entity.id
_entity.type
_entity.pdbx_description
1 polymer ?
#
loop_
_entity_poly.entity_id
_entity_poly.type
_entity_poly.pdbx_seq_one_letter_code
_entity_poly.pdbx_strand_id
1 'polypeptide(L)'
;MKRKIPHFKNLEDESRFWDTHSITDYLDELKEVNNLFLLSPGLIHKIKERATKKLVSIRLANWEIEKTKEIAKIKKTPYQKLMREWIDRGIRQEAKPST
;
A
#
# COMPACT_ATOMS: atom_id res chain seq x y z
N MET A 1 -29.63 25.19 -22.22
CA MET A 1 -30.60 24.09 -22.04
C MET A 1 -29.91 23.01 -21.22
N LYS A 2 -30.44 22.65 -20.05
CA LYS A 2 -29.85 21.59 -19.20
C LYS A 2 -30.06 20.23 -19.88
N ARG A 3 -28.98 19.50 -20.18
CA ARG A 3 -29.02 18.17 -20.80
C ARG A 3 -29.20 17.15 -19.68
N LYS A 4 -30.31 16.40 -19.72
CA LYS A 4 -30.61 15.38 -18.71
C LYS A 4 -30.01 14.03 -19.07
N ILE A 5 -29.46 13.31 -18.10
CA ILE A 5 -29.05 11.90 -18.28
C ILE A 5 -30.33 11.06 -18.53
N PRO A 6 -30.44 10.34 -19.65
CA PRO A 6 -31.62 9.51 -19.92
C PRO A 6 -31.66 8.26 -19.03
N HIS A 7 -32.85 7.72 -18.80
CA HIS A 7 -32.99 6.42 -18.12
C HIS A 7 -32.61 5.29 -19.08
N PHE A 8 -31.46 4.66 -18.84
CA PHE A 8 -31.01 3.52 -19.64
C PHE A 8 -31.77 2.25 -19.25
N LYS A 9 -32.19 1.48 -20.25
CA LYS A 9 -32.85 0.19 -20.04
C LYS A 9 -31.85 -0.94 -19.78
N ASN A 10 -30.67 -0.86 -20.41
CA ASN A 10 -29.60 -1.85 -20.37
C ASN A 10 -28.22 -1.17 -20.34
N LEU A 11 -27.21 -1.91 -19.86
CA LEU A 11 -25.81 -1.45 -19.78
C LEU A 11 -25.18 -1.14 -21.15
N GLU A 12 -25.57 -1.87 -22.20
CA GLU A 12 -25.05 -1.63 -23.55
C GLU A 12 -25.50 -0.27 -24.12
N ASP A 13 -26.73 0.16 -23.82
CA ASP A 13 -27.24 1.47 -24.22
C ASP A 13 -26.51 2.60 -23.49
N GLU A 14 -26.19 2.39 -22.22
CA GLU A 14 -25.41 3.33 -21.40
C GLU A 14 -24.00 3.49 -21.95
N SER A 15 -23.32 2.39 -22.30
CA SER A 15 -21.97 2.45 -22.89
C SER A 15 -21.98 3.24 -24.19
N ARG A 16 -22.90 2.94 -25.12
CA ARG A 16 -23.00 3.66 -26.42
C ARG A 16 -23.28 5.15 -26.25
N PHE A 17 -24.04 5.52 -25.22
CA PHE A 17 -24.29 6.92 -24.90
C PHE A 17 -23.01 7.62 -24.42
N TRP A 18 -22.23 7.01 -23.52
CA TRP A 18 -20.96 7.57 -23.03
C TRP A 18 -19.81 7.52 -24.05
N ASP A 19 -19.85 6.62 -25.02
CA ASP A 19 -18.93 6.63 -26.18
C ASP A 19 -19.12 7.88 -27.05
N THR A 20 -20.33 8.44 -27.07
CA THR A 20 -20.69 9.56 -27.94
C THR A 20 -20.83 10.90 -27.19
N HIS A 21 -20.93 10.87 -25.87
CA HIS A 21 -21.17 12.06 -25.03
C HIS A 21 -20.09 12.24 -23.98
N SER A 22 -19.62 13.47 -23.78
CA SER A 22 -18.65 13.78 -22.72
C SER A 22 -19.30 13.76 -21.34
N ILE A 23 -18.66 13.08 -20.39
CA ILE A 23 -19.10 13.03 -18.99
C ILE A 23 -19.16 14.43 -18.36
N THR A 24 -18.30 15.35 -18.82
CA THR A 24 -18.22 16.72 -18.32
C THR A 24 -19.50 17.53 -18.55
N ASP A 25 -20.27 17.22 -19.59
CA ASP A 25 -21.55 17.88 -19.89
C ASP A 25 -22.67 17.53 -18.90
N TYR A 26 -22.46 16.51 -18.04
CA TYR A 26 -23.45 15.98 -17.12
C TYR A 26 -23.00 16.04 -15.65
N LEU A 27 -21.90 16.74 -15.35
CA LEU A 27 -21.29 16.77 -14.02
C LEU A 27 -22.26 17.20 -12.91
N ASP A 28 -23.12 18.19 -13.18
CA ASP A 28 -24.15 18.69 -12.26
C ASP A 28 -25.27 17.66 -11.93
N GLU A 29 -25.44 16.64 -12.77
CA GLU A 29 -26.45 15.58 -12.58
C GLU A 29 -25.85 14.29 -12.01
N LEU A 30 -24.51 14.19 -11.94
CA LEU A 30 -23.84 13.07 -11.30
C LEU A 30 -24.00 13.16 -9.78
N LYS A 31 -24.30 12.01 -9.16
CA LYS A 31 -24.37 11.91 -7.71
C LYS A 31 -22.96 12.01 -7.13
N GLU A 32 -22.71 12.97 -6.25
CA GLU A 32 -21.48 13.03 -5.46
C GLU A 32 -21.31 11.74 -4.65
N VAL A 33 -20.33 10.93 -5.06
CA VAL A 33 -19.92 9.75 -4.30
C VAL A 33 -18.93 10.23 -3.23
N ASN A 34 -19.47 10.69 -2.10
CA ASN A 34 -18.66 11.06 -0.92
C ASN A 34 -17.87 9.88 -0.33
N ASN A 35 -18.24 8.65 -0.68
CA ASN A 35 -17.54 7.44 -0.30
C ASN A 35 -16.76 6.90 -1.50
N LEU A 36 -15.74 7.65 -1.95
CA LEU A 36 -14.65 7.08 -2.74
C LEU A 36 -14.13 5.87 -1.98
N PHE A 37 -14.42 4.66 -2.50
CA PHE A 37 -13.88 3.38 -2.09
C PHE A 37 -13.28 3.41 -0.67
N LEU A 38 -14.11 3.18 0.35
CA LEU A 38 -13.63 2.87 1.69
C LEU A 38 -12.76 1.62 1.57
N LEU A 39 -11.46 1.81 1.33
CA LEU A 39 -10.45 0.78 1.43
C LEU A 39 -10.75 0.07 2.75
N SER A 40 -10.88 -1.25 2.71
CA SER A 40 -11.24 -2.01 3.90
C SER A 40 -10.35 -1.57 5.08
N PRO A 41 -10.88 -1.45 6.31
CA PRO A 41 -10.08 -0.97 7.44
C PRO A 41 -8.74 -1.70 7.61
N GLY A 42 -8.69 -2.98 7.24
CA GLY A 42 -7.45 -3.78 7.19
C GLY A 42 -6.43 -3.33 6.14
N LEU A 43 -6.87 -2.80 4.99
CA LEU A 43 -5.99 -2.24 3.97
C LEU A 43 -5.44 -0.87 4.39
N ILE A 44 -6.27 -0.01 5.01
CA ILE A 44 -5.83 1.27 5.60
C ILE A 44 -4.76 1.02 6.67
N HIS A 45 -4.97 0.04 7.55
CA HIS A 45 -4.01 -0.33 8.59
C HIS A 45 -2.67 -0.78 7.98
N LYS A 46 -2.70 -1.68 6.99
CA LYS A 46 -1.49 -2.14 6.28
C LYS A 46 -0.76 -1.01 5.56
N ILE A 47 -1.48 -0.05 4.97
CA ILE A 47 -0.88 1.12 4.33
C ILE A 47 -0.19 2.00 5.37
N LYS A 48 -0.85 2.25 6.51
CA LYS A 48 -0.28 3.05 7.61
C LYS A 48 0.96 2.40 8.22
N GLU A 49 0.94 1.08 8.46
CA GLU A 49 2.11 0.32 8.96
C GLU A 49 3.28 0.28 7.97
N ARG A 50 3.01 0.37 6.66
CA ARG A 50 4.07 0.49 5.65
C ARG A 50 4.62 1.91 5.61
N ALA A 51 3.76 2.91 5.75
CA ALA A 51 4.13 4.32 5.75
C ALA A 51 5.01 4.74 6.95
N THR A 52 4.99 3.99 8.06
CA THR A 52 5.87 4.26 9.22
C THR A 52 7.31 3.78 9.04
N LYS A 53 7.64 3.07 7.97
CA LYS A 53 8.99 2.54 7.71
C LYS A 53 9.76 3.48 6.80
N LYS A 54 10.94 3.92 7.24
CA LYS A 54 11.88 4.70 6.44
C LYS A 54 12.90 3.78 5.76
N LEU A 55 13.25 4.08 4.51
CA LEU A 55 14.32 3.39 3.80
C LEU A 55 15.66 3.82 4.38
N VAL A 56 16.52 2.86 4.66
CA VAL A 56 17.90 3.09 5.13
C VAL A 56 18.84 2.37 4.17
N SER A 57 19.83 3.10 3.64
CA SER A 57 20.89 2.55 2.79
C SER A 57 22.17 2.45 3.62
N ILE A 58 22.66 1.23 3.84
CA ILE A 58 23.91 0.94 4.57
C ILE A 58 24.81 0.08 3.71
N ARG A 59 26.13 0.31 3.80
CA ARG A 59 27.13 -0.57 3.20
C ARG A 59 27.50 -1.63 4.22
N LEU A 60 27.47 -2.89 3.79
CA LEU A 60 27.89 -4.05 4.57
C LEU A 60 29.00 -4.76 3.81
N ALA A 61 29.92 -5.38 4.51
CA ALA A 61 30.93 -6.23 3.89
C ALA A 61 30.26 -7.49 3.30
N ASN A 62 30.87 -8.04 2.25
CA ASN A 62 30.30 -9.20 1.57
C ASN A 62 30.08 -10.40 2.51
N TRP A 63 31.06 -10.65 3.39
CA TRP A 63 31.00 -11.76 4.35
C TRP A 63 29.83 -11.62 5.35
N GLU A 64 29.47 -10.39 5.74
CA GLU A 64 28.35 -10.14 6.65
C GLU A 64 27.03 -10.53 5.99
N ILE A 65 26.87 -10.15 4.71
CA ILE A 65 25.67 -10.47 3.91
C ILE A 65 25.57 -11.98 3.69
N GLU A 66 26.67 -12.64 3.33
CA GLU A 66 26.71 -14.08 3.10
C GLU A 66 26.38 -14.89 4.36
N LYS A 67 27.04 -14.57 5.48
CA LYS A 67 26.76 -15.22 6.78
C LYS A 67 25.31 -15.01 7.22
N THR A 68 24.76 -13.82 7.00
CA THR A 68 23.36 -13.55 7.29
C THR A 68 22.43 -14.43 6.46
N LYS A 69 22.71 -14.61 5.16
CA LYS A 69 21.91 -15.47 4.27
C LYS A 69 21.96 -16.94 4.69
N GLU A 70 23.13 -17.45 5.09
CA GLU A 70 23.29 -18.81 5.60
C GLU A 70 22.42 -19.04 6.85
N ILE A 71 22.53 -18.14 7.84
CA ILE A 71 21.76 -18.24 9.10
C ILE A 71 20.26 -18.10 8.82
N ALA A 72 19.88 -17.21 7.91
CA ALA A 72 18.49 -17.00 7.50
C ALA A 72 17.87 -18.25 6.87
N LYS A 73 18.63 -18.98 6.04
CA LYS A 73 18.21 -20.25 5.44
C LYS A 73 17.92 -21.31 6.51
N ILE A 74 18.81 -21.44 7.50
CA ILE A 74 18.63 -22.38 8.62
C ILE A 74 17.38 -22.01 9.43
N LYS A 75 17.17 -20.72 9.69
CA LYS A 75 16.00 -20.20 10.42
C LYS A 75 14.72 -20.10 9.57
N LYS A 76 14.73 -20.58 8.31
CA LYS A 76 13.61 -20.51 7.35
C LYS A 76 12.96 -19.11 7.30
N THR A 77 13.78 -18.07 7.37
CA THR A 77 13.33 -16.67 7.44
C THR A 77 14.06 -15.84 6.38
N PRO A 78 13.43 -14.84 5.75
CA PRO A 78 14.14 -13.95 4.82
C PRO A 78 15.29 -13.19 5.52
N TYR A 79 16.45 -13.09 4.87
CA TYR A 79 17.64 -12.44 5.46
C TYR A 79 17.37 -10.98 5.86
N GLN A 80 16.56 -10.24 5.11
CA GLN A 80 16.14 -8.87 5.45
C GLN A 80 15.31 -8.81 6.74
N LYS A 81 14.48 -9.82 7.01
CA LYS A 81 13.74 -9.92 8.28
C LYS A 81 14.69 -10.23 9.43
N LEU A 82 15.64 -11.15 9.23
CA LEU A 82 16.64 -11.49 10.23
C LEU A 82 17.52 -10.29 10.60
N MET A 83 17.99 -9.51 9.62
CA MET A 83 18.75 -8.29 9.87
C MET A 83 17.97 -7.30 10.73
N ARG A 84 16.67 -7.08 10.44
CA ARG A 84 15.83 -6.21 11.27
C ARG A 84 15.69 -6.72 12.71
N GLU A 85 15.57 -8.03 12.90
CA GLU A 85 15.50 -8.63 14.24
C GLU A 85 16.79 -8.42 15.03
N TRP A 86 17.96 -8.52 14.37
CA TRP A 86 19.24 -8.23 15.02
C TRP A 86 19.40 -6.75 15.38
N ILE A 87 18.96 -5.85 14.52
CA ILE A 87 18.96 -4.41 14.82
C ILE A 87 18.07 -4.12 16.03
N ASP A 88 16.85 -4.66 16.06
CA ASP A 88 15.93 -4.51 17.20
C ASP A 88 16.54 -5.09 18.49
N ARG A 89 17.20 -6.25 18.39
CA ARG A 89 17.88 -6.86 19.53
C ARG A 89 19.02 -5.99 20.06
N GLY A 90 19.86 -5.44 19.17
CA GLY A 90 20.95 -4.54 19.55
C GLY A 90 20.42 -3.30 20.27
N ILE A 91 19.38 -2.66 19.71
CA ILE A 91 18.73 -1.50 20.35
C ILE A 91 18.21 -1.86 21.75
N ARG A 92 17.53 -3.01 21.91
CA ARG A 92 17.00 -3.45 23.21
C ARG A 92 18.10 -3.78 24.22
N GLN A 93 19.25 -4.27 23.76
CA GLN A 93 20.38 -4.58 24.63
C GLN A 93 20.98 -3.29 25.20
N GLU A 94 21.22 -2.29 24.35
CA GLU A 94 21.77 -0.99 24.77
C GLU A 94 20.74 -0.14 25.55
N ALA A 95 19.45 -0.28 25.23
CA ALA A 95 18.38 0.45 25.92
C ALA A 95 18.07 -0.10 27.32
N LYS A 96 18.59 -1.29 27.68
CA LYS A 96 18.54 -1.76 29.07
C LYS A 96 19.68 -1.07 29.82
N PRO A 97 19.39 -0.24 30.84
CA PRO A 97 20.46 0.36 31.64
C PRO A 97 21.31 -0.77 32.22
N SER A 98 22.62 -0.71 31.97
CA SER A 98 23.60 -1.57 32.61
C SER A 98 23.40 -1.48 34.12
N THR A 99 22.78 -2.52 34.70
CA THR A 99 22.66 -2.69 36.15
C THR A 99 23.86 -3.48 36.62
#